data_AF-A0A5B0H9L6-F1
#
_entry.id   AF-A0A5B0H9L6-F1
#
_cell.length_a   1.000
_cell.length_b   1.000
_cell.length_c   1.000
_cell.angle_alpha   90.00
_cell.angle_beta   90.00
_cell.angle_gamma   90.00
#
_symmetry.space_group_name_H-M   'P 1'
#
loop_
_entity.id
_entity.type
_entity.pdbx_description
1 polymer ?
#
loop_
_entity_poly.entity_id
_entity_poly.type
_entity_poly.pdbx_seq_one_letter_code
_entity_poly.pdbx_strand_id
1 'polypeptide(L)' 'MNHQQLERDIEHLERVISHISAEDGIPLSYWRSRIDVVSGAVRVPAQASRIKRLNAALSALEMRQKA' A
#
# COMPACT_ATOMS: atom_id res chain seq x y z
N MET A 1 -11.76 -12.24 -1.07
CA MET A 1 -10.64 -12.12 -2.02
C MET A 1 -9.90 -13.44 -2.10
N ASN A 2 -9.52 -13.88 -3.29
CA ASN A 2 -8.69 -15.07 -3.48
C ASN A 2 -7.25 -14.78 -3.03
N HIS A 3 -6.54 -15.76 -2.45
CA HIS A 3 -5.18 -15.54 -1.92
C HIS A 3 -4.22 -14.99 -2.99
N GLN A 4 -4.33 -15.50 -4.22
CA GLN A 4 -3.53 -15.03 -5.37
C GLN A 4 -3.85 -13.59 -5.77
N GLN A 5 -5.10 -13.15 -5.61
CA GLN A 5 -5.48 -11.77 -5.91
C GLN A 5 -4.90 -10.82 -4.88
N LEU A 6 -4.89 -11.24 -3.61
CA LEU A 6 -4.31 -10.47 -2.52
C LEU A 6 -2.80 -10.29 -2.71
N GLU A 7 -2.08 -11.34 -3.09
CA GLU A 7 -0.64 -11.24 -3.37
C GLU A 7 -0.34 -10.30 -4.53
N ARG A 8 -1.10 -10.38 -5.62
CA ARG A 8 -0.98 -9.44 -6.74
C ARG A 8 -1.26 -8.00 -6.31
N ASP A 9 -2.25 -7.78 -5.44
CA ASP A 9 -2.56 -6.45 -4.91
C ASP A 9 -1.39 -5.92 -4.06
N ILE A 10 -0.80 -6.76 -3.21
CA ILE A 10 0.37 -6.40 -2.40
C ILE A 10 1.57 -6.07 -3.27
N GLU A 11 1.89 -6.89 -4.27
CA GLU A 11 2.99 -6.62 -5.22
C GLU A 11 2.75 -5.34 -6.02
N HIS A 12 1.50 -5.10 -6.42
CA HIS A 12 1.13 -3.87 -7.12
C HIS A 12 1.32 -2.66 -6.21
N LEU A 13 0.87 -2.73 -4.96
CA LEU A 13 1.08 -1.66 -3.97
C LEU A 13 2.57 -1.42 -3.71
N GLU A 14 3.41 -2.46 -3.65
CA GLU A 14 4.88 -2.30 -3.50
C GLU A 14 5.50 -1.56 -4.68
N ARG A 15 5.12 -1.90 -5.92
CA ARG A 15 5.63 -1.18 -7.10
C ARG A 15 5.11 0.24 -7.15
N VAL A 16 3.80 0.42 -6.95
CA VAL A 16 3.18 1.74 -7.05
C VAL A 16 3.69 2.64 -5.95
N ILE A 17 3.73 2.24 -4.67
CA ILE A 17 4.27 3.09 -3.60
C ILE A 17 5.74 3.45 -3.81
N SER A 18 6.53 2.56 -4.43
CA SER A 18 7.90 2.88 -4.83
C SER A 18 8.00 3.84 -6.04
N HIS A 19 6.95 3.97 -6.84
CA HIS A 19 6.87 4.80 -8.04
C HIS A 19 5.88 5.98 -7.93
N ILE A 20 5.17 6.13 -6.79
CA ILE A 20 4.33 7.29 -6.53
C ILE A 20 5.27 8.50 -6.43
N SER A 21 5.38 9.20 -7.55
CA SER A 21 5.73 10.61 -7.58
C SER A 21 4.46 11.42 -7.32
N ALA A 22 4.59 12.60 -6.74
CA ALA A 22 3.48 13.51 -6.42
C ALA A 22 2.60 13.90 -7.65
N GLU A 23 2.98 13.47 -8.84
CA GLU A 23 2.29 13.66 -10.12
C GLU A 23 1.30 12.54 -10.45
N ASP A 24 1.29 11.43 -9.69
CA ASP A 24 0.31 10.38 -9.88
C ASP A 24 -1.06 10.91 -9.43
N GLY A 25 -2.01 11.03 -10.37
CA GLY A 25 -3.32 11.67 -10.17
C GLY A 25 -4.23 10.99 -9.14
N ILE A 26 -3.73 9.98 -8.41
CA ILE A 26 -4.45 9.25 -7.38
C ILE A 26 -4.05 9.76 -5.99
N PRO A 27 -5.01 10.25 -5.18
CA PRO A 27 -4.69 10.79 -3.85
C PRO A 27 -4.16 9.71 -2.92
N LEU A 28 -3.21 10.07 -2.03
CA LEU A 28 -2.64 9.16 -1.04
C LEU A 28 -3.71 8.50 -0.15
N SER A 29 -4.83 9.19 0.09
CA SER A 29 -5.99 8.65 0.81
C SER A 29 -6.60 7.42 0.13
N TYR A 30 -6.57 7.35 -1.21
CA TYR A 30 -7.02 6.15 -1.94
C TYR A 30 -6.11 4.96 -1.66
N TRP A 31 -4.79 5.16 -1.73
CA TRP A 31 -3.81 4.13 -1.41
C TRP A 31 -3.91 3.67 0.06
N ARG A 32 -4.17 4.61 0.98
CA ARG A 32 -4.41 4.33 2.39
C ARG A 32 -5.60 3.40 2.59
N SER A 33 -6.73 3.70 1.93
CA SER A 33 -7.92 2.84 1.98
C SER A 33 -7.66 1.46 1.36
N ARG A 34 -6.90 1.39 0.26
CA ARG A 34 -6.51 0.11 -0.35
C ARG A 34 -5.66 -0.76 0.58
N ILE A 35 -4.65 -0.18 1.25
CA ILE A 35 -3.84 -0.91 2.23
C ILE A 35 -4.71 -1.44 3.37
N ASP A 36 -5.69 -0.67 3.85
CA ASP A 36 -6.58 -1.08 4.94
C ASP A 36 -7.43 -2.32 4.54
N VAL A 37 -8.03 -2.28 3.34
CA VAL A 37 -8.79 -3.42 2.78
C VAL A 37 -7.91 -4.67 2.64
N VAL A 38 -6.70 -4.51 2.09
CA VAL A 38 -5.75 -5.61 1.92
C VAL A 38 -5.29 -6.14 3.29
N SER A 39 -5.03 -5.25 4.25
CA SER A 39 -4.66 -5.58 5.63
C SER A 39 -5.73 -6.42 6.33
N GLY A 40 -7.01 -6.09 6.14
CA GLY A 40 -8.13 -6.89 6.67
C GLY A 40 -8.26 -8.27 6.02
N ALA A 41 -7.73 -8.44 4.80
CA ALA A 41 -7.74 -9.70 4.07
C ALA A 41 -6.48 -10.55 4.31
N VAL A 42 -5.40 -9.98 4.85
CA VAL A 42 -4.16 -10.68 5.17
C VAL A 42 -4.38 -11.72 6.27
N ARG A 43 -3.96 -12.95 5.99
CA ARG A 43 -4.00 -14.06 6.96
C ARG A 43 -2.63 -14.66 7.26
N VAL A 44 -1.61 -14.30 6.49
CA VAL A 44 -0.25 -14.84 6.64
C VAL A 44 0.72 -13.76 7.16
N PRO A 45 1.61 -14.11 8.12
CA PRO A 45 2.52 -13.15 8.76
C PRO A 45 3.52 -12.52 7.79
N ALA A 46 3.87 -13.22 6.70
CA ALA A 46 4.71 -12.69 5.63
C ALA A 46 4.05 -11.50 4.92
N GLN A 47 2.75 -11.59 4.62
CA GLN A 47 1.99 -10.49 4.01
C GLN A 47 1.82 -9.33 5.01
N ALA A 48 1.59 -9.62 6.29
CA ALA A 48 1.47 -8.58 7.33
C ALA A 48 2.76 -7.74 7.44
N SER A 49 3.92 -8.40 7.35
CA SER A 49 5.21 -7.72 7.33
C SER A 49 5.39 -6.80 6.12
N ARG A 50 4.88 -7.21 4.94
CA ARG A 50 4.91 -6.38 3.72
C ARG A 50 3.97 -5.18 3.82
N ILE A 51 2.73 -5.39 4.27
CA ILE A 51 1.76 -4.34 4.54
C ILE A 51 2.32 -3.29 5.50
N LYS A 52 3.00 -3.72 6.57
CA LYS A 52 3.61 -2.80 7.53
C LYS A 52 4.67 -1.88 6.88
N ARG A 53 5.47 -2.41 5.94
CA ARG A 53 6.44 -1.59 5.18
C ARG A 53 5.73 -0.63 4.22
N LEU A 54 4.70 -1.08 3.53
CA LEU A 54 3.88 -0.23 2.65
C LEU A 54 3.26 0.93 3.42
N ASN A 55 2.71 0.67 4.61
CA ASN A 55 2.09 1.68 5.45
C ASN A 55 3.12 2.72 5.95
N ALA A 56 4.33 2.28 6.31
CA ALA A 56 5.43 3.17 6.68
C ALA A 56 5.88 4.03 5.49
N ALA A 57 6.02 3.45 4.30
CA ALA A 57 6.39 4.17 3.09
C ALA A 57 5.31 5.19 2.68
N LEU A 58 4.04 4.80 2.73
CA LEU A 58 2.91 5.70 2.48
C LEU A 58 2.88 6.85 3.48
N SER A 59 3.07 6.57 4.78
CA SER A 59 3.09 7.62 5.80
C SER A 59 4.25 8.60 5.60
N ALA A 60 5.40 8.12 5.12
CA ALA A 60 6.52 8.98 4.75
C ALA A 60 6.23 9.82 3.49
N LEU A 61 5.49 9.27 2.51
CA LEU A 61 5.01 10.02 1.35
C LEU A 61 3.98 11.07 1.75
N GLU A 62 3.03 10.74 2.62
CA GLU A 62 2.03 11.68 3.15
C GLU A 62 2.70 12.86 3.88
N MET A 63 3.75 12.60 4.66
CA MET A 63 4.56 13.66 5.28
C MET A 63 5.28 14.53 4.25
N ARG A 64 5.80 13.95 3.17
CA ARG A 64 6.48 14.70 2.10
C ARG A 64 5.52 15.52 1.24
N GLN A 65 4.30 15.03 0.98
CA GLN A 65 3.28 15.77 0.22
C GLN A 65 2.74 16.98 1.00
N LYS A 66 2.76 16.91 2.33
CA LYS A 66 2.27 17.98 3.21
C LYS A 66 3.33 19.05 3.53
N ALA A 67 4.58 18.84 3.13
CA ALA A 67 5.71 19.75 3.33
C ALA A 67 5.89 20.66 2.11
#